data_AF-A0A7K4FJN8-F1
#
_entry.id   AF-A0A7K4FJN8-F1
#
_cell.length_a   1.000
_cell.length_b   1.000
_cell.length_c   1.000
_cell.angle_alpha   90.00
_cell.angle_beta   90.00
_cell.angle_gamma   90.00
#
_symmetry.space_group_name_H-M   'P 1'
#
loop_
_entity.id
_entity.type
_entity.pdbx_description
1 polymer ?
#
loop_
_entity_poly.entity_id
_entity_poly.type
_entity_poly.pdbx_seq_one_letter_code
_entity_poly.pdbx_strand_id
1 'polypeptide(L)'
;ASAGFVQADGQFEIRGTLRAPRVQATIRGVSHIGTVEGGDVQFTLPVRLPILRSILESGTLDIDRIEAETVHIEGVTVQYLRAARIVVGPNCHVVRYDGTIVSCHPSSHLGPESRSPRPAGMSR
;
A
#
# COMPACT_ATOMS: atom_id res chain seq x y z
N ALA A 1 -2.95 16.69 7.92
CA ALA A 1 -3.69 17.47 6.91
C ALA A 1 -5.13 16.97 6.86
N SER A 2 -6.11 17.87 6.69
CA SER A 2 -7.53 17.50 6.59
C SER A 2 -8.16 18.13 5.35
N ALA A 3 -8.91 17.35 4.57
CA ALA A 3 -9.62 17.84 3.38
C ALA A 3 -10.92 17.06 3.14
N GLY A 4 -11.85 17.62 2.36
CA GLY A 4 -13.05 16.89 1.93
C GLY A 4 -12.76 15.79 0.92
N PHE A 5 -11.70 15.95 0.13
CA PHE A 5 -11.20 14.98 -0.86
C PHE A 5 -9.71 15.22 -1.08
N VAL A 6 -8.95 14.15 -1.28
CA VAL A 6 -7.53 14.20 -1.63
C VAL A 6 -7.30 13.41 -2.90
N GLN A 7 -6.76 14.08 -3.91
CA GLN A 7 -6.27 13.45 -5.14
C GLN A 7 -4.81 13.83 -5.34
N ALA A 8 -3.97 12.84 -5.61
CA ALA A 8 -2.55 13.07 -5.78
C ALA A 8 -1.95 12.14 -6.86
N ASP A 9 -0.98 12.64 -7.62
CA ASP A 9 -0.16 11.84 -8.55
C ASP A 9 1.30 12.29 -8.37
N GLY A 10 2.20 11.34 -8.13
CA GLY A 10 3.62 11.64 -7.91
C GLY A 10 4.23 10.96 -6.68
N GLN A 11 5.24 11.64 -6.13
CA GLN A 11 5.95 11.24 -4.91
C GLN A 11 5.41 12.02 -3.71
N PHE A 12 5.20 11.36 -2.58
CA PHE A 12 4.60 11.98 -1.39
C PHE A 12 5.39 11.67 -0.12
N GLU A 13 5.51 12.69 0.74
CA GLU A 13 6.03 12.57 2.10
C GLU A 13 5.03 13.24 3.05
N ILE A 14 4.28 12.44 3.81
CA ILE A 14 3.33 12.93 4.81
C ILE A 14 3.63 12.22 6.13
N ARG A 15 4.47 12.82 6.97
CA ARG A 15 4.87 12.20 8.26
C ARG A 15 3.76 12.11 9.31
N GLY A 16 2.68 12.86 9.12
CA GLY A 16 1.54 12.91 10.05
C GLY A 16 0.33 12.17 9.53
N THR A 17 -0.85 12.58 10.01
CA THR A 17 -2.12 12.01 9.58
C THR A 17 -2.70 12.75 8.38
N LEU A 18 -3.03 12.00 7.33
CA LEU A 18 -3.85 12.40 6.20
C LEU A 18 -5.30 11.99 6.49
N ARG A 19 -6.18 12.96 6.74
CA ARG A 19 -7.60 12.71 7.03
C ARG A 19 -8.48 13.27 5.91
N ALA A 20 -9.20 12.40 5.21
CA ALA A 20 -10.19 12.81 4.23
C ALA A 20 -11.26 11.73 4.01
N PRO A 21 -12.55 12.09 3.79
CA PRO A 21 -13.58 11.12 3.44
C PRO A 21 -13.22 10.25 2.24
N ARG A 22 -12.48 10.80 1.28
CA ARG A 22 -11.98 10.07 0.10
C ARG A 22 -10.54 10.45 -0.22
N VAL A 23 -9.69 9.44 -0.39
CA VAL A 23 -8.27 9.55 -0.73
C VAL A 23 -8.00 8.74 -1.98
N GLN A 24 -7.46 9.36 -3.02
CA GLN A 24 -7.03 8.68 -4.23
C GLN A 24 -5.63 9.14 -4.60
N ALA A 25 -4.66 8.22 -4.67
CA ALA A 25 -3.31 8.59 -5.10
C ALA A 25 -2.69 7.57 -6.04
N THR A 26 -2.01 8.07 -7.07
CA THR A 26 -1.16 7.29 -7.97
C THR A 26 0.30 7.50 -7.60
N ILE A 27 1.00 6.41 -7.25
CA ILE A 27 2.33 6.48 -6.67
C ILE A 27 3.41 6.45 -7.74
N ARG A 28 4.26 7.48 -7.78
CA ARG A 28 5.47 7.55 -8.61
C ARG A 28 6.67 7.83 -7.72
N GLY A 29 7.66 6.94 -7.72
CA GLY A 29 8.82 7.03 -6.83
C GLY A 29 8.55 6.59 -5.39
N VAL A 30 9.53 6.80 -4.51
CA VAL A 30 9.52 6.35 -3.11
C VAL A 30 8.74 7.35 -2.26
N SER A 31 7.65 6.90 -1.66
CA SER A 31 6.71 7.73 -0.89
C SER A 31 6.49 7.16 0.51
N HIS A 32 6.16 8.03 1.46
CA HIS A 32 5.83 7.64 2.82
C HIS A 32 4.65 8.44 3.37
N ILE A 33 3.75 7.76 4.08
CA ILE A 33 2.65 8.36 4.82
C ILE A 33 2.57 7.74 6.22
N GLY A 34 2.57 8.57 7.27
CA GLY A 34 2.43 8.08 8.64
C GLY A 34 1.07 7.40 8.85
N THR A 35 -0.02 8.17 8.78
CA THR A 35 -1.37 7.60 8.98
C THR A 35 -2.37 8.13 7.96
N VAL A 36 -3.22 7.25 7.44
CA VAL A 36 -4.35 7.59 6.58
C VAL A 36 -5.65 7.26 7.30
N GLU A 37 -6.54 8.24 7.40
CA GLU A 37 -7.88 8.08 7.96
C GLU A 37 -8.93 8.57 6.97
N GLY A 38 -9.89 7.72 6.60
CA GLY A 38 -10.89 8.09 5.61
C GLY A 38 -12.10 7.17 5.51
N GLY A 39 -12.97 7.43 4.55
CA GLY A 39 -14.05 6.52 4.17
C GLY A 39 -13.54 5.58 3.08
N ASP A 40 -13.21 6.15 1.92
CA ASP A 40 -12.74 5.43 0.73
C ASP A 40 -11.28 5.78 0.42
N VAL A 41 -10.38 4.79 0.54
CA VAL A 41 -8.94 4.96 0.35
C VAL A 41 -8.46 4.11 -0.81
N GLN A 42 -7.87 4.75 -1.82
CA GLN A 42 -7.33 4.10 -3.01
C GLN A 42 -5.90 4.56 -3.29
N PHE A 43 -4.97 3.60 -3.31
CA PHE A 43 -3.58 3.80 -3.74
C PHE A 43 -3.29 2.87 -4.92
N THR A 44 -2.86 3.42 -6.06
CA THR A 44 -2.61 2.66 -7.29
C THR A 44 -1.21 2.90 -7.83
N LEU A 45 -0.71 1.94 -8.59
CA LEU A 45 0.50 2.13 -9.38
C LEU A 45 0.16 2.62 -10.80
N PRO A 46 1.04 3.40 -11.46
CA PRO A 46 0.84 3.78 -12.84
C PRO A 46 0.83 2.55 -13.76
N VAL A 47 -0.17 2.47 -14.63
CA VAL A 47 -0.26 1.42 -15.67
C VAL A 47 0.92 1.59 -16.63
N ARG A 48 1.89 0.66 -16.60
CA ARG A 48 3.02 0.67 -17.52
C ARG A 48 2.68 -0.08 -18.80
N LEU A 49 2.78 0.59 -19.95
CA LEU A 49 2.83 -0.08 -21.25
C LEU A 49 4.11 -0.93 -21.35
N PRO A 50 4.05 -2.15 -21.89
CA PRO A 50 5.17 -3.10 -21.90
C PRO A 50 6.45 -2.62 -22.60
N ILE A 51 6.39 -1.52 -23.34
CA ILE A 51 7.45 -0.97 -24.18
C ILE A 51 8.39 -0.02 -23.40
N LEU A 52 7.92 0.54 -22.27
CA LEU A 52 8.67 1.49 -21.42
C LEU A 52 9.17 0.82 -20.12
N ARG A 53 9.76 -0.38 -20.24
CA ARG A 53 10.43 -1.11 -19.13
C ARG A 53 11.77 -0.50 -18.70
N SER A 54 12.06 0.74 -19.09
CA SER A 54 13.23 1.47 -18.61
C SER A 54 13.02 1.85 -17.14
N ILE A 55 13.61 1.07 -16.24
CA ILE A 55 14.33 1.33 -14.97
C ILE A 55 13.90 2.51 -14.05
N LEU A 56 13.19 3.54 -14.50
CA LEU A 56 12.70 4.62 -13.65
C LEU A 56 11.50 4.15 -12.82
N GLU A 57 11.78 3.92 -11.54
CA GLU A 57 10.89 4.16 -10.39
C GLU A 57 9.64 3.28 -10.30
N SER A 58 9.83 2.00 -9.98
CA SER A 58 8.78 1.24 -9.28
C SER A 58 8.38 2.05 -8.05
N GLY A 59 7.22 2.71 -8.10
CA GLY A 59 6.73 3.49 -6.97
C GLY A 59 6.54 2.56 -5.79
N THR A 60 7.09 2.93 -4.63
CA THR A 60 6.85 2.23 -3.37
C THR A 60 6.21 3.21 -2.43
N LEU A 61 5.14 2.80 -1.77
CA LEU A 61 4.50 3.60 -0.72
C LEU A 61 4.55 2.83 0.58
N ASP A 62 5.26 3.38 1.56
CA ASP A 62 5.28 2.88 2.92
C ASP A 62 4.27 3.65 3.78
N ILE A 63 3.34 2.93 4.41
CA ILE A 63 2.33 3.50 5.30
C ILE A 63 2.40 2.85 6.67
N ASP A 64 2.46 3.63 7.75
CA ASP A 64 2.46 3.03 9.09
C ASP A 64 1.05 2.51 9.44
N ARG A 65 0.02 3.31 9.17
CA ARG A 65 -1.35 2.98 9.55
C ARG A 65 -2.40 3.46 8.55
N ILE A 66 -3.36 2.59 8.24
CA ILE A 66 -4.57 2.93 7.50
C ILE A 66 -5.79 2.58 8.36
N GLU A 67 -6.70 3.53 8.53
CA GLU A 67 -8.04 3.31 9.08
C GLU A 67 -9.09 3.85 8.12
N ALA A 68 -9.88 2.97 7.50
CA ALA A 68 -10.92 3.40 6.57
C ALA A 68 -12.13 2.46 6.54
N GLU A 69 -13.18 2.82 5.80
CA GLU A 69 -14.30 1.91 5.54
C GLU A 69 -13.96 0.94 4.40
N THR A 70 -13.45 1.48 3.30
CA THR A 70 -13.00 0.73 2.12
C THR A 70 -11.55 1.07 1.78
N VAL A 71 -10.75 0.04 1.50
CA VAL A 71 -9.35 0.19 1.11
C VAL A 71 -9.06 -0.60 -0.16
N HIS A 72 -8.45 0.06 -1.14
CA HIS A 72 -7.86 -0.55 -2.32
C HIS A 72 -6.40 -0.10 -2.46
N ILE A 73 -5.46 -1.04 -2.45
CA ILE A 73 -4.02 -0.73 -2.50
C ILE A 73 -3.28 -1.54 -3.56
N GLU A 74 -2.30 -0.93 -4.21
CA GLU A 74 -1.34 -1.54 -5.11
C GLU A 74 0.06 -0.97 -4.84
N GLY A 75 1.10 -1.81 -4.78
CA GLY A 75 2.47 -1.34 -4.55
C GLY A 75 2.71 -0.71 -3.18
N VAL A 76 1.87 -1.03 -2.18
CA VAL A 76 1.90 -0.45 -0.84
C VAL A 76 2.43 -1.45 0.19
N THR A 77 3.38 -1.01 1.01
CA THR A 77 3.73 -1.66 2.27
C THR A 77 2.99 -0.96 3.40
N VAL A 78 2.27 -1.71 4.24
CA VAL A 78 1.54 -1.15 5.37
C VAL A 78 1.75 -1.94 6.65
N GLN A 79 2.06 -1.26 7.76
CA GLN A 79 2.30 -1.93 9.05
C GLN A 79 1.00 -2.36 9.72
N TYR A 80 -0.04 -1.53 9.68
CA TYR A 80 -1.36 -1.86 10.19
C TYR A 80 -2.49 -1.28 9.34
N LEU A 81 -3.40 -2.14 8.89
CA LEU A 81 -4.56 -1.75 8.07
C LEU A 81 -5.86 -2.19 8.75
N ARG A 82 -6.73 -1.25 9.10
CA ARG A 82 -8.08 -1.52 9.58
C ARG A 82 -9.12 -1.01 8.60
N ALA A 83 -9.93 -1.90 8.05
CA ALA A 83 -11.07 -1.51 7.22
C ALA A 83 -12.17 -2.57 7.15
N ALA A 84 -13.41 -2.15 6.87
CA ALA A 84 -14.48 -3.12 6.69
C ALA A 84 -14.24 -4.01 5.46
N ARG A 85 -13.77 -3.41 4.35
CA ARG A 85 -13.49 -4.10 3.08
C ARG A 85 -12.11 -3.74 2.54
N ILE A 86 -11.33 -4.77 2.19
CA ILE A 86 -9.94 -4.62 1.77
C ILE A 86 -9.74 -5.32 0.43
N VAL A 87 -9.26 -4.58 -0.57
CA VAL A 87 -8.83 -5.07 -1.88
C VAL A 87 -7.33 -4.87 -1.98
N VAL A 88 -6.59 -5.96 -2.12
CA VAL A 88 -5.13 -5.95 -2.23
C VAL A 88 -4.75 -6.30 -3.66
N GLY A 89 -4.35 -5.28 -4.42
CA GLY A 89 -3.79 -5.42 -5.76
C GLY A 89 -2.32 -5.89 -5.72
N PRO A 90 -1.58 -5.79 -6.82
CA PRO A 90 -0.25 -6.37 -6.95
C PRO A 90 0.81 -5.68 -6.08
N ASN A 91 1.82 -6.46 -5.68
CA ASN A 91 3.06 -6.00 -5.05
C ASN A 91 2.85 -5.26 -3.72
N CYS A 92 1.86 -5.69 -2.94
CA CYS A 92 1.60 -5.16 -1.61
C CYS A 92 2.21 -6.03 -0.52
N HIS A 93 2.52 -5.41 0.62
CA HIS A 93 2.89 -6.11 1.84
C HIS A 93 2.11 -5.52 3.03
N VAL A 94 1.18 -6.30 3.59
CA VAL A 94 0.34 -5.88 4.72
C VAL A 94 0.74 -6.68 5.95
N VAL A 95 1.45 -6.08 6.89
CA VAL A 95 2.03 -6.80 8.05
C VAL A 95 0.94 -7.27 9.00
N ARG A 96 -0.04 -6.41 9.30
CA ARG A 96 -1.22 -6.73 10.12
C ARG A 96 -2.45 -6.06 9.53
N TYR A 97 -3.58 -6.77 9.58
CA TYR A 97 -4.85 -6.21 9.16
C TYR A 97 -6.00 -6.64 10.07
N ASP A 98 -7.03 -5.80 10.13
CA ASP A 98 -8.32 -6.06 10.78
C ASP A 98 -9.43 -5.68 9.79
N GLY A 99 -10.17 -6.66 9.29
CA GLY A 99 -11.12 -6.45 8.21
C GLY A 99 -11.40 -7.66 7.35
N THR A 100 -12.27 -7.47 6.35
CA THR A 100 -12.58 -8.51 5.35
C THR A 100 -11.73 -8.30 4.10
N ILE A 101 -10.84 -9.27 3.80
CA ILE A 101 -10.14 -9.33 2.51
C ILE A 101 -11.15 -9.78 1.45
N VAL A 102 -11.51 -8.86 0.54
CA VAL A 102 -12.43 -9.12 -0.57
C VAL A 102 -11.69 -9.82 -1.71
N SER A 103 -10.44 -9.42 -1.97
CA SER A 103 -9.57 -10.05 -2.96
C SER A 103 -8.11 -9.73 -2.64
N CYS A 104 -7.21 -10.64 -2.99
CA CYS A 104 -5.77 -10.46 -2.85
C CYS A 104 -5.05 -10.95 -4.12
N HIS A 105 -4.21 -10.09 -4.69
CA HIS A 105 -3.38 -10.45 -5.83
C HIS A 105 -2.29 -11.45 -5.42
N PRO A 106 -1.97 -12.49 -6.23
CA PRO A 106 -0.99 -13.52 -5.87
C PRO A 106 0.43 -13.03 -5.58
N SER A 107 0.81 -11.84 -6.07
CA SER A 107 2.12 -11.25 -5.81
C SER A 107 2.21 -10.46 -4.49
N SER A 108 1.12 -10.41 -3.73
CA SER A 108 1.03 -9.63 -2.50
C SER A 108 1.08 -10.53 -1.27
N HIS A 109 1.71 -10.01 -0.21
CA HIS A 109 1.88 -10.74 1.05
C HIS A 109 1.03 -10.13 2.15
N LEU A 110 0.25 -10.98 2.83
CA LEU A 110 -0.55 -10.60 4.00
C LEU A 110 -0.06 -11.35 5.23
N GLY A 111 0.13 -10.63 6.32
CA GLY A 111 0.66 -11.14 7.57
C GLY A 111 2.14 -10.80 7.75
N PRO A 112 2.69 -11.15 8.93
CA PRO A 112 4.09 -10.89 9.22
C PRO A 112 4.99 -11.62 8.22
N GLU A 113 6.16 -11.06 7.93
CA GLU A 113 7.17 -11.77 7.15
C GLU A 113 7.47 -13.12 7.80
N SER A 114 7.38 -14.19 7.02
CA SER A 114 7.77 -15.51 7.47
C SER A 114 9.29 -15.54 7.63
N ARG A 115 9.77 -15.23 8.84
CA ARG A 115 11.17 -15.43 9.24
C ARG A 115 11.41 -16.90 9.50
N SER A 116 11.22 -17.75 8.48
CA SER A 116 11.73 -19.11 8.51
C SER A 116 13.25 -18.98 8.42
N PRO A 117 14.03 -19.42 9.42
CA PRO A 117 15.49 -19.52 9.26
C PRO A 117 15.77 -20.37 8.02
N ARG A 118 16.77 -19.98 7.21
CA ARG A 118 17.24 -20.86 6.14
C ARG A 118 17.51 -22.24 6.75
N PRO A 119 17.07 -23.35 6.15
CA PRO A 119 17.40 -24.67 6.64
C PRO A 119 18.92 -24.77 6.79
N ALA A 120 19.39 -25.12 7.98
CA ALA A 120 20.81 -25.35 8.20
C ALA A 120 21.24 -26.52 7.30
N GLY A 121 22.10 -26.27 6.31
CA GLY A 121 22.66 -27.35 5.47
C GLY A 121 22.85 -27.07 3.98
N MET A 122 22.56 -25.88 3.46
CA MET A 122 22.94 -25.53 2.07
C MET A 122 24.10 -24.53 2.05
N SER A 123 25.28 -25.02 2.41
CA SER A 123 26.56 -24.49 1.95
C SER A 123 27.12 -25.53 0.99
N ARG A 124 27.15 -25.23 -0.31
CA ARG A 124 28.04 -25.92 -1.25
C ARG A 124 29.16 -24.97 -1.63
#